data_AF-A0A399Z2L6-F1
#
_entry.id   AF-A0A399Z2L6-F1
#
_cell.length_a   1.000
_cell.length_b   1.000
_cell.length_c   1.000
_cell.angle_alpha   90.00
_cell.angle_beta   90.00
_cell.angle_gamma   90.00
#
_symmetry.space_group_name_H-M   'P 1'
#
loop_
_entity.id
_entity.type
_entity.pdbx_description
1 polymer ?
#
loop_
_entity_poly.entity_id
_entity_poly.type
_entity_poly.pdbx_seq_one_letter_code
_entity_poly.pdbx_strand_id
1 'polypeptide(L)'
;EGLYGGDYYDTQSLENAMHPQSLLAYEMNDAPLPPVYGAPLRLRVENQLGYKMVKWIKSIEFVTSEKSVGKGHGGKNEDDEYFDLFPEI
;
A
#
# COMPACT_ATOMS: atom_id res chain seq x y z
N GLU A 1 2.41 5.67 10.46
CA GLU A 1 3.14 4.66 11.26
C GLU A 1 2.30 3.41 11.36
N GLY A 2 2.93 2.23 11.41
CA GLY A 2 2.23 0.96 11.65
C GLY A 2 1.77 0.83 13.11
N LEU A 3 0.81 -0.06 13.38
CA LEU A 3 0.22 -0.25 14.72
C LEU A 3 1.27 -0.66 15.79
N TYR A 4 2.31 -1.37 15.38
CA TYR A 4 3.43 -1.80 16.24
C TYR A 4 4.68 -0.92 16.11
N GLY A 5 4.54 0.27 15.53
CA GLY A 5 5.64 1.20 15.26
C GLY A 5 6.39 0.91 13.96
N GLY A 6 7.19 1.88 13.55
CA GLY A 6 7.90 1.89 12.27
C GLY A 6 7.08 2.46 11.10
N ASP A 7 7.76 2.67 9.98
CA ASP A 7 7.15 3.17 8.76
C ASP A 7 6.17 2.13 8.19
N TYR A 8 5.00 2.61 7.77
CA TYR A 8 4.02 1.77 7.08
C TYR A 8 4.46 1.59 5.63
N TYR A 9 4.45 0.36 5.15
CA TYR A 9 4.82 0.03 3.77
C TYR A 9 3.97 -1.13 3.26
N ASP A 10 3.86 -1.21 1.94
CA ASP A 10 3.19 -2.28 1.21
C ASP A 10 3.92 -2.50 -0.11
N THR A 11 3.86 -3.71 -0.66
CA THR A 11 4.42 -4.05 -1.96
C THR A 11 3.32 -4.44 -2.94
N GLN A 12 3.47 -4.02 -4.19
CA GLN A 12 2.54 -4.35 -5.26
C GLN A 12 3.28 -5.07 -6.37
N SER A 13 2.64 -6.09 -6.95
CA SER A 13 3.11 -6.66 -8.20
C SER A 13 3.09 -5.59 -9.28
N LEU A 14 3.99 -5.70 -10.26
CA LEU A 14 4.02 -4.76 -11.39
C LEU A 14 2.70 -4.80 -12.18
N GLU A 15 2.06 -5.96 -12.26
CA GLU A 15 0.74 -6.12 -12.87
C GLU A 15 -0.33 -5.27 -12.17
N ASN A 16 -0.42 -5.33 -10.84
CA ASN A 16 -1.33 -4.51 -10.06
C ASN A 16 -0.99 -3.02 -10.19
N ALA A 17 0.30 -2.67 -10.10
CA ALA A 17 0.75 -1.28 -10.22
C ALA A 17 0.41 -0.68 -11.59
N MET A 18 0.45 -1.49 -12.65
CA MET A 18 0.15 -1.09 -14.03
C MET A 18 -1.32 -1.28 -14.42
N HIS A 19 -2.16 -1.78 -13.52
CA HIS A 19 -3.57 -1.98 -13.79
C HIS A 19 -4.24 -0.63 -14.16
N PRO A 20 -5.15 -0.56 -15.16
CA PRO A 20 -5.73 0.71 -15.62
C PRO A 20 -6.49 1.51 -14.56
N GLN A 21 -6.90 0.87 -13.47
CA GLN A 21 -7.59 1.50 -12.34
C GLN A 21 -6.64 1.87 -11.19
N SER A 22 -5.36 1.55 -11.29
CA SER A 22 -4.36 1.91 -10.29
C SER A 22 -3.93 3.36 -10.47
N LEU A 23 -3.89 4.10 -9.37
CA LEU A 23 -3.60 5.53 -9.39
C LEU A 23 -2.83 5.99 -8.16
N LEU A 24 -2.00 7.01 -8.38
CA LEU A 24 -1.45 7.84 -7.33
C LEU A 24 -2.36 9.06 -7.19
N ALA A 25 -3.26 9.03 -6.21
CA ALA A 25 -4.25 10.07 -5.99
C ALA A 25 -3.66 11.22 -5.17
N TYR A 26 -3.72 12.42 -5.74
CA TYR A 26 -3.49 13.69 -5.03
C TYR A 26 -4.78 14.52 -4.86
N GLU A 27 -5.89 14.06 -5.45
CA GLU A 27 -7.22 14.65 -5.38
C GLU A 27 -8.29 13.60 -5.01
N MET A 28 -9.42 14.07 -4.50
CA MET A 28 -10.61 13.28 -4.18
C MET A 28 -11.86 14.16 -4.37
N ASN A 29 -12.80 13.71 -5.20
CA ASN A 29 -14.05 14.41 -5.50
C ASN A 29 -13.82 15.87 -5.96
N ASP A 30 -12.98 16.04 -6.99
CA ASP A 30 -12.64 17.34 -7.61
C ASP A 30 -12.01 18.37 -6.64
N ALA A 31 -11.45 17.90 -5.52
CA ALA A 31 -10.76 18.73 -4.54
C ALA A 31 -9.43 18.08 -4.12
N PRO A 32 -8.46 18.87 -3.59
CA PRO A 32 -7.23 18.32 -3.04
C PRO A 32 -7.51 17.24 -1.99
N LEU A 33 -6.71 16.16 -2.01
CA LEU A 33 -6.87 15.04 -1.08
C LEU A 33 -6.79 15.55 0.38
N PRO A 34 -7.77 15.26 1.24
CA PRO A 34 -7.69 15.65 2.65
C PRO A 34 -6.62 14.85 3.41
N PRO A 35 -5.96 15.42 4.45
CA PRO A 35 -4.90 14.75 5.21
C PRO A 35 -5.29 13.38 5.77
N VAL A 36 -6.51 13.24 6.29
CA VAL A 36 -7.02 11.96 6.84
C VAL A 36 -7.11 10.84 5.79
N TYR A 37 -7.22 11.21 4.52
CA TYR A 37 -7.30 10.27 3.40
C TYR A 37 -5.95 10.02 2.72
N GLY A 38 -4.86 10.62 3.19
CA GLY A 38 -3.51 10.32 2.71
C GLY A 38 -2.79 11.45 1.99
N ALA A 39 -3.22 12.70 2.14
CA ALA A 39 -2.56 13.85 1.51
C ALA A 39 -1.05 13.95 1.84
N PRO A 40 -0.18 14.36 0.91
CA PRO A 40 -0.52 14.88 -0.41
C PRO A 40 -0.73 13.79 -1.46
N LEU A 41 -0.39 12.54 -1.17
CA LEU A 41 -0.39 11.46 -2.14
C LEU A 41 -0.70 10.11 -1.49
N ARG A 42 -1.63 9.37 -2.09
CA ARG A 42 -1.95 7.99 -1.70
C ARG A 42 -1.94 7.06 -2.90
N LEU A 43 -1.77 5.78 -2.61
CA LEU A 43 -2.00 4.71 -3.57
C LEU A 43 -3.49 4.34 -3.61
N ARG A 44 -3.96 3.95 -4.79
CA ARG A 44 -5.23 3.28 -5.01
C ARG A 44 -4.97 2.18 -6.04
N VAL A 45 -5.34 0.96 -5.68
CA VAL A 45 -5.21 -0.24 -6.52
C VAL A 45 -6.51 -1.00 -6.33
N GLU A 46 -7.52 -0.70 -7.16
CA GLU A 46 -8.93 -1.04 -6.87
C GLU A 46 -9.24 -2.54 -6.81
N ASN A 47 -8.36 -3.39 -7.33
CA ASN A 47 -8.48 -4.84 -7.29
C ASN A 47 -7.82 -5.47 -6.04
N GLN A 48 -7.39 -4.67 -5.06
CA GLN A 48 -6.74 -5.11 -3.83
C GLN A 48 -7.51 -4.65 -2.58
N LEU A 49 -7.22 -5.26 -1.44
CA LEU A 49 -7.78 -4.85 -0.15
C LEU A 49 -7.32 -3.44 0.24
N GLY A 50 -8.19 -2.69 0.91
CA GLY A 50 -7.95 -1.27 1.23
C GLY A 50 -6.69 -1.02 2.06
N TYR A 51 -6.23 -2.00 2.83
CA TYR A 51 -5.01 -1.86 3.62
C TYR A 51 -3.75 -1.88 2.76
N LYS A 52 -3.78 -2.54 1.59
CA LYS A 52 -2.68 -2.53 0.62
C LYS A 52 -2.45 -1.15 -0.01
N MET A 53 -3.41 -0.23 0.17
CA MET A 53 -3.42 1.10 -0.44
C MET A 53 -2.79 2.14 0.50
N VAL A 54 -1.46 2.22 0.47
CA VAL A 54 -0.65 3.12 1.31
C VAL A 54 -1.12 4.58 1.22
N LYS A 55 -1.29 5.21 2.38
CA LYS A 55 -1.55 6.65 2.54
C LYS A 55 -0.25 7.37 2.90
N TRP A 56 -0.16 8.66 2.58
CA TRP A 56 1.00 9.51 2.93
C TRP A 56 2.31 9.01 2.31
N ILE A 57 2.28 8.74 1.00
CA ILE A 57 3.44 8.17 0.28
C ILE A 57 4.65 9.09 0.41
N LYS A 58 5.76 8.52 0.91
CA LYS A 58 7.06 9.17 1.04
C LYS A 58 8.05 8.75 -0.05
N SER A 59 8.04 7.47 -0.43
CA SER A 59 8.89 6.90 -1.48
C SER A 59 8.17 5.76 -2.19
N ILE A 60 8.61 5.47 -3.42
CA ILE A 60 8.23 4.32 -4.22
C ILE A 60 9.52 3.74 -4.79
N GLU A 61 9.75 2.45 -4.57
CA GLU A 61 10.99 1.77 -4.93
C GLU A 61 10.68 0.49 -5.69
N PHE A 62 11.42 0.23 -6.77
CA PHE A 62 11.38 -1.06 -7.44
C PHE A 62 12.32 -2.03 -6.73
N VAL A 63 11.77 -3.17 -6.32
CA VAL A 63 12.51 -4.25 -5.68
C VAL A 63 12.41 -5.52 -6.52
N THR A 64 13.39 -6.40 -6.41
CA THR A 64 13.40 -7.68 -7.14
C THR A 64 12.45 -8.71 -6.53
N SER A 65 12.17 -8.61 -5.23
CA SER A 65 11.14 -9.38 -4.53
C SER A 65 10.75 -8.68 -3.22
N GLU A 66 9.49 -8.80 -2.87
CA GLU A 66 8.92 -8.45 -1.57
C GLU A 66 9.67 -9.05 -0.39
N LYS A 67 10.29 -10.22 -0.57
CA LYS A 67 11.12 -10.90 0.44
C LYS A 67 12.33 -10.10 0.90
N SER A 68 12.74 -9.11 0.12
CA SER A 68 13.86 -8.21 0.46
C SER A 68 13.45 -7.01 1.32
N VAL A 69 12.16 -6.83 1.58
CA VAL A 69 11.60 -5.67 2.30
C VAL A 69 10.95 -6.14 3.62
N GLY A 70 11.20 -5.40 4.71
CA GLY A 70 10.64 -5.71 6.03
C GLY A 70 10.93 -7.12 6.51
N LYS A 71 9.91 -7.88 6.92
CA LYS A 71 10.03 -9.32 7.26
C LYS A 71 9.81 -10.24 6.05
N GLY A 72 9.55 -9.67 4.88
CA GLY A 72 9.44 -10.40 3.63
C GLY A 72 8.05 -10.99 3.34
N HIS A 73 7.01 -10.50 4.01
CA HIS A 73 5.62 -10.94 3.77
C HIS A 73 4.79 -9.98 2.92
N GLY A 74 5.42 -8.92 2.38
CA GLY A 74 4.81 -8.06 1.36
C GLY A 74 4.17 -6.78 1.87
N GLY A 75 4.13 -6.57 3.19
CA GLY A 75 3.61 -5.33 3.77
C GLY A 75 3.61 -5.38 5.29
N LYS A 76 3.34 -4.23 5.90
CA LYS A 76 3.39 -4.07 7.36
C LYS A 76 2.33 -4.92 8.07
N ASN A 77 1.17 -5.10 7.46
CA ASN A 77 0.05 -5.84 8.05
C ASN A 77 0.27 -7.36 7.98
N GLU A 78 0.92 -7.82 6.93
CA GLU A 78 1.29 -9.21 6.71
C GLU A 78 2.46 -9.59 7.62
N ASP A 79 3.39 -8.65 7.83
CA ASP A 79 4.54 -8.81 8.71
C ASP A 79 4.15 -8.87 10.21
N ASP A 80 3.15 -8.11 10.65
CA ASP A 80 2.85 -7.93 12.07
C ASP A 80 1.49 -8.49 12.50
N GLU A 81 0.50 -8.48 11.62
CA GLU A 81 -0.90 -8.83 11.92
C GLU A 81 -1.35 -10.10 11.21
N TYR A 82 -0.46 -10.75 10.45
CA TYR A 82 -0.71 -12.03 9.77
C TYR A 82 -1.91 -12.00 8.81
N PHE A 83 -2.27 -10.82 8.29
CA PHE A 83 -3.23 -10.73 7.18
C PHE A 83 -2.68 -11.50 5.97
N ASP A 84 -3.58 -12.18 5.24
CA ASP A 84 -3.29 -13.06 4.09
C ASP A 84 -2.55 -14.39 4.37
N LEU A 85 -2.20 -14.73 5.63
CA LEU A 85 -1.59 -16.03 5.95
C LEU A 85 -2.56 -17.22 5.98
N PHE A 86 -3.86 -16.98 5.77
CA PHE A 86 -4.87 -18.01 5.54
C PHE A 86 -5.52 -17.78 4.16
N PRO A 87 -5.04 -18.45 3.09
CA PRO A 87 -5.57 -18.31 1.74
C PRO A 87 -6.89 -19.07 1.50
N GLU A 88 -7.76 -19.17 2.51
CA GLU A 88 -9.05 -19.86 2.38
C GLU A 88 -10.21 -18.94 2.72
N ILE A 89 -10.49 -18.00 1.81
CA ILE A 89 -11.85 -17.59 1.43
C ILE A 89 -11.89 -17.42 -0.09
#